data_AF-A0A707ZV03-F1
#
_entry.id   AF-A0A707ZV03-F1
#
_cell.length_a   1.000
_cell.length_b   1.000
_cell.length_c   1.000
_cell.angle_alpha   90.00
_cell.angle_beta   90.00
_cell.angle_gamma   90.00
#
_symmetry.space_group_name_H-M   'P 1'
#
loop_
_entity.id
_entity.type
_entity.pdbx_description
1 polymer ?
#
loop_
_entity_poly.entity_id
_entity_poly.type
_entity_poly.pdbx_seq_one_letter_code
_entity_poly.pdbx_strand_id
1 'polypeptide(L)'
;DHAIANEEAFRDAVRGAMPYADAGKLVTFGIVPDLPETGYGYIRRGDVVPGATDAVAFEVAQFVEKPGLETAQAYVASGDYYWNSGMFLFRAGRYLEELKKFRPDILAACEQAMRGVDPDLDFIRVDEEAFLACPEESIDYAVMERTADAVVMPMDAGWSDVGSWSSLWEISAHTPEGNVHHGDVISHKTENSYVYAESGLVTTVGVKDLVVVQTKDAVLIADRHAVQDVKKVVEKIKADGRHEHHMHREVYRPWGKYDSIDAGERYQVKRITVKPGEGLSVQMHHHRAEHWVVVAGTARVTINGEVKLLGENESIYIPLGATHCLENPGKIPLDLIEVRSGSYLEEDDVVRFEDRYGRV
;
A
#
# COMPACT_ATOMS: atom_id res chain seq x y z
N ASP A 1 -4.75 5.00 2.76
CA ASP A 1 -5.57 3.85 2.31
C ASP A 1 -7.07 4.03 2.59
N HIS A 2 -7.54 5.21 2.97
CA HIS A 2 -8.97 5.44 3.21
C HIS A 2 -9.74 5.83 1.94
N ALA A 3 -11.06 5.61 1.96
CA ALA A 3 -12.02 6.13 0.98
C ALA A 3 -12.89 7.22 1.62
N ILE A 4 -13.18 8.27 0.84
CA ILE A 4 -14.05 9.38 1.25
C ILE A 4 -15.06 9.59 0.13
N ALA A 5 -16.33 9.31 0.38
CA ALA A 5 -17.38 9.42 -0.63
C ALA A 5 -17.80 10.88 -0.90
N ASN A 6 -17.80 11.73 0.13
CA ASN A 6 -18.17 13.14 0.02
C ASN A 6 -16.95 14.06 0.22
N GLU A 7 -16.24 14.34 -0.88
CA GLU A 7 -15.04 15.18 -0.87
C GLU A 7 -15.31 16.62 -0.39
N GLU A 8 -16.49 17.17 -0.65
CA GLU A 8 -16.84 18.55 -0.24
C GLU A 8 -16.98 18.63 1.28
N ALA A 9 -17.73 17.70 1.89
CA ALA A 9 -17.87 17.62 3.34
C ALA A 9 -16.52 17.41 4.04
N PHE A 10 -15.63 16.58 3.47
CA PHE A 10 -14.27 16.42 3.97
C PHE A 10 -13.48 17.75 3.91
N ARG A 11 -13.49 18.44 2.77
CA ARG A 11 -12.79 19.73 2.62
C ARG A 11 -13.35 20.80 3.57
N ASP A 12 -14.65 20.78 3.81
CA ASP A 12 -15.31 21.70 4.75
C ASP A 12 -14.88 21.42 6.19
N ALA A 13 -14.83 20.15 6.60
CA ALA A 13 -14.30 19.74 7.90
C ALA A 13 -12.84 20.15 8.09
N VAL A 14 -11.99 19.95 7.07
CA VAL A 14 -10.59 20.39 7.09
C VAL A 14 -10.49 21.92 7.21
N ARG A 15 -11.26 22.68 6.41
CA ARG A 15 -11.28 24.16 6.51
C ARG A 15 -11.76 24.65 7.87
N GLY A 16 -12.76 23.98 8.46
CA GLY A 16 -13.24 24.26 9.82
C GLY A 16 -12.22 23.91 10.92
N ALA A 17 -11.33 22.94 10.66
CA ALA A 17 -10.29 22.52 11.60
C ALA A 17 -9.05 23.43 11.60
N MET A 18 -8.76 24.12 10.48
CA MET A 18 -7.57 24.97 10.34
C MET A 18 -7.39 25.99 11.48
N PRO A 19 -8.42 26.75 11.91
CA PRO A 19 -8.26 27.72 13.00
C PRO A 19 -7.80 27.11 14.33
N TYR A 20 -8.22 25.87 14.63
CA TYR A 20 -7.80 25.16 15.84
C TYR A 20 -6.33 24.73 15.75
N ALA A 21 -5.91 24.22 14.58
CA ALA A 21 -4.52 23.87 14.33
C ALA A 21 -3.61 25.11 14.37
N ASP A 22 -4.06 26.24 13.82
CA ASP A 22 -3.35 27.52 13.89
C ASP A 22 -3.22 28.04 15.33
N ALA A 23 -4.23 27.78 16.18
CA ALA A 23 -4.20 28.05 17.61
C ALA A 23 -3.34 27.06 18.41
N GLY A 24 -2.66 26.11 17.74
CA GLY A 24 -1.72 25.17 18.37
C GLY A 24 -2.37 23.89 18.90
N LYS A 25 -3.61 23.59 18.54
CA LYS A 25 -4.25 22.30 18.83
C LYS A 25 -3.81 21.22 17.85
N LEU A 26 -3.88 19.97 18.31
CA LEU A 26 -3.67 18.78 17.49
C LEU A 26 -5.04 18.24 17.10
N VAL A 27 -5.49 18.54 15.89
CA VAL A 27 -6.82 18.13 15.44
C VAL A 27 -6.78 16.69 14.94
N THR A 28 -7.73 15.88 15.38
CA THR A 28 -8.11 14.60 14.75
C THR A 28 -9.52 14.70 14.20
N PHE A 29 -9.85 13.89 13.20
CA PHE A 29 -11.18 13.85 12.60
C PHE A 29 -11.95 12.63 13.11
N GLY A 30 -13.09 12.87 13.75
CA GLY A 30 -13.94 11.85 14.33
C GLY A 30 -15.11 11.51 13.40
N ILE A 31 -15.21 10.26 12.96
CA ILE A 31 -16.34 9.81 12.13
C ILE A 31 -17.52 9.48 13.03
N VAL A 32 -18.72 9.93 12.65
CA VAL A 32 -19.95 9.58 13.36
C VAL A 32 -20.21 8.07 13.18
N PRO A 33 -20.18 7.27 14.26
CA PRO A 33 -20.41 5.84 14.15
C PRO A 33 -21.87 5.54 13.81
N ASP A 34 -22.10 4.69 12.81
CA ASP A 34 -23.44 4.17 12.46
C ASP A 34 -23.65 2.72 12.95
N LEU A 35 -22.58 2.03 13.35
CA LEU A 35 -22.59 0.66 13.86
C LEU A 35 -21.50 0.45 14.95
N PRO A 36 -21.64 -0.58 15.80
CA PRO A 36 -20.68 -0.86 16.88
C PRO A 36 -19.46 -1.62 16.37
N GLU A 37 -18.60 -0.97 15.58
CA GLU A 37 -17.39 -1.57 15.04
C GLU A 37 -16.38 -1.85 16.16
N THR A 38 -15.78 -3.04 16.17
CA THR A 38 -14.78 -3.45 17.17
C THR A 38 -13.35 -3.34 16.65
N GLY A 39 -13.19 -3.20 15.33
CA GLY A 39 -11.91 -3.02 14.65
C GLY A 39 -11.35 -1.60 14.70
N TYR A 40 -12.15 -0.60 15.07
CA TYR A 40 -11.75 0.81 15.08
C TYR A 40 -11.38 1.32 16.48
N GLY A 41 -10.51 2.33 16.50
CA GLY A 41 -10.35 3.20 17.67
C GLY A 41 -11.53 4.14 17.82
N TYR A 42 -11.88 4.48 19.05
CA TYR A 42 -12.94 5.42 19.40
C TYR A 42 -12.37 6.63 20.14
N ILE A 43 -12.96 7.79 19.90
CA ILE A 43 -12.64 9.06 20.53
C ILE A 43 -13.86 9.52 21.29
N ARG A 44 -13.76 9.61 22.62
CA ARG A 44 -14.78 10.25 23.45
C ARG A 44 -14.60 11.75 23.37
N ARG A 45 -15.66 12.46 22.96
CA ARG A 45 -15.67 13.92 22.99
C ARG A 45 -15.80 14.43 24.43
N GLY A 46 -15.08 15.51 24.71
CA GLY A 46 -15.18 16.31 25.92
C GLY A 46 -16.02 17.56 25.67
N ASP A 47 -15.64 18.65 26.32
CA ASP A 47 -16.33 19.92 26.19
C ASP A 47 -16.11 20.55 24.80
N VAL A 48 -17.06 21.40 24.39
CA VAL A 48 -16.94 22.18 23.15
C VAL A 48 -15.75 23.13 23.27
N VAL A 49 -14.86 23.10 22.29
CA VAL A 49 -13.77 24.06 22.17
C VAL A 49 -14.32 25.29 21.42
N PRO A 50 -14.30 26.49 22.02
CA PRO A 50 -14.74 27.68 21.33
C PRO A 50 -13.89 27.94 20.09
N GLY A 51 -14.52 27.91 18.92
CA GLY A 51 -13.88 28.19 17.63
C GLY A 51 -14.13 29.62 17.13
N ALA A 52 -13.32 30.05 16.17
CA ALA A 52 -13.54 31.29 15.41
C ALA A 52 -14.53 31.11 14.24
N THR A 53 -15.09 29.91 14.07
CA THR A 53 -15.92 29.49 12.94
C THR A 53 -17.18 28.80 13.44
N ASP A 54 -18.18 28.63 12.56
CA ASP A 54 -19.39 27.86 12.85
C ASP A 54 -19.13 26.35 13.06
N ALA A 55 -17.96 25.84 12.65
CA ALA A 55 -17.52 24.47 12.88
C ALA A 55 -17.17 24.22 14.36
N VAL A 56 -17.82 23.23 14.96
CA VAL A 56 -17.68 22.87 16.38
C VAL A 56 -16.69 21.72 16.52
N ALA A 57 -15.57 21.99 17.20
CA ALA A 57 -14.65 20.95 17.67
C ALA A 57 -14.89 20.68 19.16
N PHE A 58 -14.51 19.49 19.60
CA PHE A 58 -14.57 19.10 21.02
C PHE A 58 -13.17 18.77 21.52
N GLU A 59 -12.94 18.94 22.82
CA GLU A 59 -11.76 18.37 23.46
C GLU A 59 -11.80 16.85 23.32
N VAL A 60 -10.64 16.20 23.26
CA VAL A 60 -10.60 14.74 23.38
C VAL A 60 -10.54 14.37 24.86
N ALA A 61 -11.65 13.82 25.37
CA ALA A 61 -11.71 13.35 26.74
C ALA A 61 -10.97 12.02 26.91
N GLN A 62 -11.04 11.14 25.91
CA GLN A 62 -10.42 9.82 25.96
C GLN A 62 -10.28 9.21 24.56
N PHE A 63 -9.16 8.51 24.33
CA PHE A 63 -9.00 7.55 23.24
C PHE A 63 -9.23 6.13 23.77
N VAL A 64 -9.89 5.29 22.97
CA VAL A 64 -10.16 3.89 23.29
C VAL A 64 -9.89 3.04 22.06
N GLU A 65 -8.87 2.19 22.09
CA GLU A 65 -8.57 1.31 20.96
C GLU A 65 -9.41 0.02 21.03
N LYS A 66 -10.10 -0.31 19.94
CA LYS A 66 -10.73 -1.62 19.65
C LYS A 66 -11.53 -2.19 20.83
N PRO A 67 -12.61 -1.50 21.25
CA PRO A 67 -13.46 -1.97 22.34
C PRO A 67 -14.15 -3.30 21.99
N GLY A 68 -14.54 -4.06 23.02
CA GLY A 68 -15.42 -5.21 22.83
C GLY A 68 -16.82 -4.79 22.35
N LEU A 69 -17.57 -5.71 21.74
CA LEU A 69 -18.86 -5.42 21.10
C LEU A 69 -19.88 -4.73 22.03
N GLU A 70 -20.02 -5.18 23.27
CA GLU A 70 -20.94 -4.58 24.25
C GLU A 70 -20.56 -3.11 24.55
N THR A 71 -19.26 -2.84 24.67
CA THR A 71 -18.73 -1.50 24.88
C THR A 71 -18.93 -0.61 23.65
N ALA A 72 -18.66 -1.14 22.45
CA ALA A 72 -18.91 -0.43 21.20
C ALA A 72 -20.39 -0.06 21.05
N GLN A 73 -21.31 -0.98 21.38
CA GLN A 73 -22.75 -0.70 21.40
C GLN A 73 -23.12 0.43 22.35
N ALA A 74 -22.54 0.47 23.56
CA ALA A 74 -22.76 1.55 24.51
C ALA A 74 -22.20 2.89 24.00
N TYR A 75 -21.06 2.88 23.32
CA TYR A 75 -20.45 4.08 22.74
C TYR A 75 -21.33 4.69 21.65
N VAL A 76 -21.78 3.87 20.69
CA VAL A 76 -22.69 4.32 19.62
C VAL A 76 -24.00 4.84 20.22
N ALA A 77 -24.59 4.13 21.19
CA ALA A 77 -25.85 4.53 21.82
C ALA A 77 -25.76 5.86 22.60
N SER A 78 -24.57 6.20 23.12
CA SER A 78 -24.36 7.46 23.84
C SER A 78 -24.34 8.69 22.93
N GLY A 79 -23.90 8.55 21.67
CA GLY A 79 -23.66 9.66 20.77
C GLY A 79 -22.47 10.56 21.15
N ASP A 80 -21.69 10.18 22.17
CA ASP A 80 -20.53 10.94 22.66
C ASP A 80 -19.19 10.45 22.13
N TYR A 81 -19.20 9.41 21.30
CA TYR A 81 -18.01 8.83 20.72
C TYR A 81 -18.01 8.94 19.21
N TYR A 82 -16.82 9.14 18.67
CA TYR A 82 -16.52 9.11 17.25
C TYR A 82 -15.54 7.97 16.95
N TRP A 83 -15.55 7.41 15.74
CA TRP A 83 -14.42 6.59 15.30
C TRP A 83 -13.21 7.46 15.01
N ASN A 84 -12.03 7.00 15.39
CA ASN A 84 -10.76 7.60 15.02
C ASN A 84 -10.48 7.33 13.54
N SER A 85 -10.46 8.38 12.71
CA SER A 85 -10.21 8.25 11.27
C SER A 85 -8.74 8.07 10.90
N GLY A 86 -7.80 8.19 11.86
CA GLY A 86 -6.36 8.22 11.59
C GLY A 86 -5.86 9.47 10.87
N MET A 87 -6.74 10.46 10.63
CA MET A 87 -6.37 11.73 10.00
C MET A 87 -6.09 12.80 11.06
N PHE A 88 -5.02 13.58 10.83
CA PHE A 88 -4.61 14.64 11.74
C PHE A 88 -4.34 15.95 11.01
N LEU A 89 -4.57 17.07 11.70
CA LEU A 89 -4.21 18.40 11.25
C LEU A 89 -3.56 19.19 12.39
N PHE A 90 -2.31 19.58 12.20
CA PHE A 90 -1.53 20.37 13.16
C PHE A 90 -0.39 21.10 12.47
N ARG A 91 0.17 22.11 13.15
CA ARG A 91 1.43 22.74 12.73
C ARG A 91 2.60 21.79 12.99
N ALA A 92 3.49 21.62 12.02
CA ALA A 92 4.65 20.73 12.13
C ALA A 92 5.50 21.01 13.39
N GLY A 93 5.77 22.29 13.69
CA GLY A 93 6.51 22.67 14.90
C GLY A 93 5.80 22.26 16.20
N ARG A 94 4.47 22.42 16.27
CA ARG A 94 3.67 22.03 17.44
C ARG A 94 3.70 20.52 17.65
N TYR A 95 3.63 19.73 16.57
CA TYR A 95 3.76 18.28 16.66
C TYR A 95 5.14 17.87 17.17
N LEU A 96 6.22 18.47 16.65
CA LEU A 96 7.58 18.16 17.13
C LEU A 96 7.78 18.52 18.61
N GLU A 97 7.15 19.59 19.11
CA GLU A 97 7.15 19.94 20.53
C GLU A 97 6.49 18.86 21.40
N GLU A 98 5.31 18.38 21.02
CA GLU A 98 4.61 17.32 21.75
C GLU A 98 5.33 15.96 21.61
N LEU A 99 5.85 15.63 20.43
CA LEU A 99 6.65 14.42 20.21
C LEU A 99 7.91 14.44 21.06
N LYS A 100 8.63 15.56 21.14
CA LYS A 100 9.80 15.70 22.03
C LYS A 100 9.44 15.49 23.49
N LYS A 101 8.26 15.93 23.91
CA LYS A 101 7.79 15.83 25.29
C LYS A 101 7.46 14.38 25.68
N PHE A 102 6.82 13.62 24.78
CA PHE A 102 6.31 12.29 25.10
C PHE A 102 7.20 11.15 24.60
N ARG A 103 7.82 11.31 23.43
CA ARG A 103 8.71 10.33 22.76
C ARG A 103 9.98 11.00 22.21
N PRO A 104 10.84 11.55 23.09
CA PRO A 104 12.11 12.17 22.68
C PRO A 104 13.05 11.19 21.97
N ASP A 105 12.92 9.88 22.25
CA ASP A 105 13.63 8.79 21.59
C ASP A 105 13.24 8.63 20.12
N ILE A 106 11.94 8.67 19.79
CA ILE A 106 11.47 8.69 18.39
C ILE A 106 11.99 9.93 17.67
N LEU A 107 11.84 11.12 18.28
CA LEU A 107 12.30 12.36 17.66
C LEU A 107 13.80 12.31 17.33
N ALA A 108 14.64 11.87 18.27
CA ALA A 108 16.08 11.78 18.07
C ALA A 108 16.46 10.78 16.96
N ALA A 109 15.77 9.63 16.87
CA ALA A 109 16.00 8.65 15.81
C ALA A 109 15.62 9.23 14.44
N CYS A 110 14.45 9.87 14.31
CA CYS A 110 14.02 10.53 13.08
C CYS A 110 14.98 11.66 12.66
N GLU A 111 15.43 12.49 13.60
CA GLU A 111 16.43 13.54 13.33
C GLU A 111 17.75 12.95 12.83
N GLN A 112 18.19 11.83 13.41
CA GLN A 112 19.42 11.16 12.98
C GLN A 112 19.25 10.56 11.58
N ALA A 113 18.14 9.88 11.31
CA ALA A 113 17.83 9.27 10.01
C ALA A 113 17.77 10.32 8.88
N MET A 114 17.29 11.52 9.19
CA MET A 114 17.19 12.64 8.24
C MET A 114 18.51 13.41 8.01
N ARG A 115 19.57 13.17 8.79
CA ARG A 115 20.88 13.84 8.58
C ARG A 115 21.65 13.28 7.38
N GLY A 116 21.49 11.99 7.10
CA GLY A 116 22.20 11.25 6.06
C GLY A 116 21.30 10.87 4.89
N VAL A 117 20.47 11.79 4.40
CA VAL A 117 19.54 11.47 3.32
C VAL A 117 20.24 11.31 1.98
N ASP A 118 19.83 10.30 1.22
CA ASP A 118 20.22 10.09 -0.18
C ASP A 118 19.05 10.48 -1.10
N PRO A 119 19.20 11.52 -1.94
CA PRO A 119 18.19 11.88 -2.93
C PRO A 119 18.11 10.81 -4.04
N ASP A 120 16.97 10.12 -4.13
CA ASP A 120 16.70 9.08 -5.13
C ASP A 120 15.54 9.53 -6.04
N LEU A 121 15.87 10.32 -7.07
CA LEU A 121 14.88 10.94 -7.98
C LEU A 121 13.85 11.77 -7.19
N ASP A 122 12.60 11.29 -7.12
CA ASP A 122 11.49 11.93 -6.41
C ASP A 122 11.36 11.43 -4.95
N PHE A 123 12.28 10.58 -4.49
CA PHE A 123 12.30 10.00 -3.15
C PHE A 123 13.47 10.52 -2.32
N ILE A 124 13.24 10.60 -1.02
CA ILE A 124 14.28 10.84 -0.03
C ILE A 124 14.47 9.51 0.71
N ARG A 125 15.62 8.85 0.52
CA ARG A 125 15.97 7.69 1.33
C ARG A 125 16.67 8.17 2.59
N VAL A 126 16.16 7.74 3.73
CA VAL A 126 16.75 8.03 5.04
C VAL A 126 17.84 7.01 5.37
N ASP A 127 18.71 7.34 6.31
CA ASP A 127 19.71 6.40 6.81
C ASP A 127 19.03 5.18 7.45
N GLU A 128 19.31 3.99 6.91
CA GLU A 128 18.62 2.74 7.26
C GLU A 128 18.89 2.34 8.72
N GLU A 129 20.15 2.38 9.17
CA GLU A 129 20.52 1.99 10.53
C GLU A 129 19.89 2.91 11.58
N ALA A 130 19.90 4.22 11.33
CA ALA A 130 19.26 5.20 12.20
C ALA A 130 17.72 5.06 12.21
N PHE A 131 17.11 4.74 11.06
CA PHE A 131 15.66 4.54 10.99
C PHE A 131 15.23 3.24 11.68
N LEU A 132 15.98 2.15 11.52
CA LEU A 132 15.73 0.87 12.21
C LEU A 132 15.87 0.98 13.74
N ALA A 133 16.63 1.97 14.23
CA ALA A 133 16.72 2.27 15.65
C ALA A 133 15.49 3.03 16.19
N CYS A 134 14.61 3.55 15.32
CA CYS A 134 13.38 4.22 15.72
C CYS A 134 12.37 3.21 16.29
N PRO A 135 11.83 3.45 17.50
CA PRO A 135 10.77 2.61 18.05
C PRO A 135 9.53 2.57 17.13
N GLU A 136 8.98 1.37 16.93
CA GLU A 136 7.74 1.15 16.18
C GLU A 136 6.52 1.46 17.07
N GLU A 137 6.05 2.71 17.05
CA GLU A 137 4.83 3.14 17.75
C GLU A 137 4.04 4.14 16.88
N SER A 138 2.72 4.02 16.86
CA SER A 138 1.87 4.96 16.10
C SER A 138 1.80 6.33 16.77
N ILE A 139 1.46 7.35 15.98
CA ILE A 139 1.22 8.71 16.47
C ILE A 139 0.12 8.78 17.53
N ASP A 140 -0.88 7.89 17.45
CA ASP A 140 -1.97 7.80 18.40
C ASP A 140 -1.41 7.59 19.82
N TYR A 141 -0.63 6.51 20.02
CA TYR A 141 -0.03 6.17 21.31
C TYR A 141 1.12 7.10 21.73
N ALA A 142 1.94 7.51 20.75
CA ALA A 142 3.12 8.33 21.00
C ALA A 142 2.75 9.73 21.47
N VAL A 143 1.69 10.32 20.92
CA VAL A 143 1.34 11.74 21.12
C VAL A 143 -0.13 11.94 21.45
N MET A 144 -1.05 11.45 20.62
CA MET A 144 -2.46 11.86 20.69
C MET A 144 -3.16 11.43 21.98
N GLU A 145 -2.88 10.23 22.49
CA GLU A 145 -3.42 9.75 23.77
C GLU A 145 -2.86 10.49 25.00
N ARG A 146 -1.72 11.17 24.84
CA ARG A 146 -0.96 11.78 25.95
C ARG A 146 -1.10 13.30 25.99
N THR A 147 -1.36 13.92 24.85
CA THR A 147 -1.45 15.38 24.75
C THR A 147 -2.73 15.91 25.37
N ALA A 148 -2.63 17.09 25.99
CA ALA A 148 -3.78 17.83 26.49
C ALA A 148 -4.36 18.80 25.42
N ASP A 149 -3.73 18.87 24.24
CA ASP A 149 -4.11 19.79 23.16
C ASP A 149 -4.83 19.09 22.01
N ALA A 150 -5.21 17.83 22.19
CA ALA A 150 -6.00 17.09 21.20
C ALA A 150 -7.44 17.62 21.15
N VAL A 151 -7.92 17.86 19.94
CA VAL A 151 -9.32 18.19 19.67
C VAL A 151 -9.85 17.29 18.56
N VAL A 152 -11.13 16.91 18.66
CA VAL A 152 -11.82 16.12 17.65
C VAL A 152 -12.78 17.00 16.85
N MET A 153 -12.61 17.01 15.53
CA MET A 153 -13.54 17.60 14.59
C MET A 153 -14.48 16.50 14.07
N PRO A 154 -15.78 16.54 14.40
CA PRO A 154 -16.74 15.60 13.84
C PRO A 154 -16.79 15.73 12.32
N MET A 155 -16.84 14.59 11.64
CA MET A 155 -16.86 14.56 10.19
C MET A 155 -17.82 13.48 9.69
N ASP A 156 -18.73 13.90 8.80
CA ASP A 156 -19.63 13.03 8.06
C ASP A 156 -19.35 13.20 6.57
N ALA A 157 -18.42 12.39 6.05
CA ALA A 157 -17.93 12.47 4.67
C ALA A 157 -18.01 11.13 3.93
N GLY A 158 -18.79 10.17 4.45
CA GLY A 158 -18.82 8.79 3.95
C GLY A 158 -17.43 8.15 3.96
N TRP A 159 -16.75 8.25 5.10
CA TRP A 159 -15.40 7.71 5.30
C TRP A 159 -15.43 6.19 5.46
N SER A 160 -14.42 5.51 4.92
CA SER A 160 -14.14 4.10 5.16
C SER A 160 -12.63 3.88 5.24
N ASP A 161 -12.19 3.07 6.20
CA ASP A 161 -10.77 2.71 6.39
C ASP A 161 -10.22 1.82 5.25
N VAL A 162 -11.10 1.21 4.45
CA VAL A 162 -10.75 0.23 3.39
C VAL A 162 -9.78 -0.86 3.90
N GLY A 163 -9.83 -1.15 5.21
CA GLY A 163 -8.93 -2.11 5.87
C GLY A 163 -9.34 -3.57 5.68
N SER A 164 -10.49 -3.83 5.04
CA SER A 164 -10.99 -5.19 4.79
C SER A 164 -11.67 -5.32 3.42
N TRP A 165 -11.72 -6.55 2.90
CA TRP A 165 -12.49 -6.86 1.70
C TRP A 165 -14.00 -6.59 1.87
N SER A 166 -14.51 -6.67 3.09
CA SER A 166 -15.91 -6.35 3.38
C SER A 166 -16.18 -4.85 3.19
N SER A 167 -15.25 -4.00 3.59
CA SER A 167 -15.33 -2.55 3.38
C SER A 167 -15.36 -2.20 1.89
N LEU A 168 -14.60 -2.91 1.06
CA LEU A 168 -14.64 -2.75 -0.40
C LEU A 168 -16.00 -3.14 -1.00
N TRP A 169 -16.68 -4.14 -0.45
CA TRP A 169 -18.06 -4.47 -0.86
C TRP A 169 -19.02 -3.33 -0.48
N GLU A 170 -18.97 -2.84 0.77
CA GLU A 170 -19.88 -1.82 1.29
C GLU A 170 -19.85 -0.51 0.49
N ILE A 171 -18.66 -0.05 0.09
CA ILE A 171 -18.50 1.22 -0.63
C ILE A 171 -18.73 1.10 -2.15
N SER A 172 -18.86 -0.12 -2.67
CA SER A 172 -18.99 -0.35 -4.11
C SER A 172 -20.44 -0.31 -4.59
N ALA A 173 -20.61 -0.11 -5.90
CA ALA A 173 -21.92 -0.23 -6.52
C ALA A 173 -22.36 -1.71 -6.56
N HIS A 174 -23.55 -1.99 -6.03
CA HIS A 174 -24.10 -3.33 -5.94
C HIS A 174 -24.99 -3.67 -7.15
N THR A 175 -24.98 -4.92 -7.59
CA THR A 175 -26.01 -5.48 -8.48
C THR A 175 -27.35 -5.65 -7.72
N PRO A 176 -28.48 -5.93 -8.41
CA PRO A 176 -29.76 -6.19 -7.74
C PRO A 176 -29.73 -7.33 -6.72
N GLU A 177 -28.84 -8.31 -6.92
CA GLU A 177 -28.61 -9.45 -6.02
C GLU A 177 -27.63 -9.15 -4.88
N GLY A 178 -27.18 -7.89 -4.76
CA GLY A 178 -26.24 -7.44 -3.73
C GLY A 178 -24.79 -7.80 -4.01
N ASN A 179 -24.41 -8.17 -5.25
CA ASN A 179 -23.02 -8.49 -5.55
C ASN A 179 -22.22 -7.27 -5.96
N VAL A 180 -20.90 -7.37 -5.78
CA VAL A 180 -19.92 -6.43 -6.33
C VAL A 180 -18.99 -7.24 -7.21
N HIS A 181 -18.87 -6.86 -8.49
CA HIS A 181 -18.01 -7.53 -9.45
C HIS A 181 -16.94 -6.58 -9.97
N HIS A 182 -15.70 -7.05 -10.02
CA HIS A 182 -14.59 -6.34 -10.64
C HIS A 182 -13.83 -7.29 -11.57
N GLY A 183 -13.57 -6.87 -12.81
CA GLY A 183 -12.90 -7.69 -13.82
C GLY A 183 -13.84 -8.65 -14.55
N ASP A 184 -13.28 -9.75 -15.06
CA ASP A 184 -14.02 -10.76 -15.83
C ASP A 184 -14.74 -11.73 -14.90
N VAL A 185 -16.03 -11.47 -14.63
CA VAL A 185 -16.86 -12.21 -13.67
C VAL A 185 -18.16 -12.68 -14.30
N ILE A 186 -18.48 -13.97 -14.13
CA ILE A 186 -19.79 -14.55 -14.49
C ILE A 186 -20.43 -15.18 -13.26
N SER A 187 -21.57 -14.63 -12.85
CA SER A 187 -22.29 -15.07 -11.65
C SER A 187 -23.64 -15.69 -12.01
N HIS A 188 -23.97 -16.82 -11.40
CA HIS A 188 -25.27 -17.48 -11.52
C HIS A 188 -25.81 -17.85 -10.14
N LYS A 189 -26.95 -17.29 -9.73
CA LYS A 189 -27.50 -17.49 -8.36
C LYS A 189 -26.46 -17.18 -7.29
N THR A 190 -25.80 -16.03 -7.42
CA THR A 190 -24.85 -15.51 -6.43
C THR A 190 -25.46 -14.29 -5.77
N GLU A 191 -25.32 -14.16 -4.45
CA GLU A 191 -25.94 -13.08 -3.68
C GLU A 191 -24.95 -12.48 -2.66
N ASN A 192 -25.04 -11.17 -2.41
CA ASN A 192 -24.30 -10.47 -1.35
C ASN A 192 -22.77 -10.74 -1.33
N SER A 193 -22.17 -10.98 -2.49
CA SER A 193 -20.76 -11.40 -2.61
C SER A 193 -19.89 -10.35 -3.29
N TYR A 194 -18.63 -10.26 -2.86
CA TYR A 194 -17.59 -9.48 -3.52
C TYR A 194 -16.73 -10.40 -4.38
N VAL A 195 -16.65 -10.15 -5.69
CA VAL A 195 -15.90 -10.98 -6.63
C VAL A 195 -14.94 -10.09 -7.42
N TYR A 196 -13.65 -10.27 -7.18
CA TYR A 196 -12.56 -9.54 -7.82
C TYR A 196 -11.72 -10.48 -8.67
N ALA A 197 -11.66 -10.19 -9.96
CA ALA A 197 -10.91 -10.91 -10.97
C ALA A 197 -9.84 -9.99 -11.58
N GLU A 198 -8.58 -10.16 -11.18
CA GLU A 198 -7.47 -9.35 -11.70
C GLU A 198 -7.04 -9.83 -13.10
N SER A 199 -6.89 -11.14 -13.28
CA SER A 199 -6.15 -11.69 -14.43
C SER A 199 -6.81 -12.87 -15.11
N GLY A 200 -7.90 -13.42 -14.57
CA GLY A 200 -8.61 -14.56 -15.13
C GLY A 200 -10.12 -14.47 -14.91
N LEU A 201 -10.86 -15.30 -15.64
CA LEU A 201 -12.31 -15.41 -15.47
C LEU A 201 -12.64 -16.04 -14.10
N VAL A 202 -13.43 -15.35 -13.29
CA VAL A 202 -14.00 -15.90 -12.06
C VAL A 202 -15.49 -16.19 -12.27
N THR A 203 -15.91 -17.39 -11.92
CA THR A 203 -17.32 -17.79 -12.03
C THR A 203 -17.87 -18.27 -10.69
N THR A 204 -19.07 -17.84 -10.34
CA THR A 204 -19.74 -18.20 -9.09
C THR A 204 -21.12 -18.78 -9.37
N VAL A 205 -21.45 -19.90 -8.71
CA VAL A 205 -22.71 -20.61 -8.93
C VAL A 205 -23.32 -21.06 -7.60
N GLY A 206 -24.49 -20.50 -7.24
CA GLY A 206 -25.25 -20.94 -6.06
C GLY A 206 -24.60 -20.60 -4.71
N VAL A 207 -23.77 -19.55 -4.65
CA VAL A 207 -23.04 -19.13 -3.45
C VAL A 207 -23.55 -17.79 -2.94
N LYS A 208 -23.30 -17.47 -1.67
CA LYS A 208 -23.70 -16.21 -1.08
C LYS A 208 -22.73 -15.75 -0.01
N ASP A 209 -22.71 -14.44 0.25
CA ASP A 209 -21.92 -13.83 1.32
C ASP A 209 -20.42 -14.18 1.24
N LEU A 210 -19.87 -14.29 0.02
CA LEU A 210 -18.46 -14.60 -0.19
C LEU A 210 -17.64 -13.38 -0.59
N VAL A 211 -16.38 -13.38 -0.20
CA VAL A 211 -15.30 -12.61 -0.80
C VAL A 211 -14.47 -13.56 -1.64
N VAL A 212 -14.42 -13.32 -2.95
CA VAL A 212 -13.59 -14.05 -3.90
C VAL A 212 -12.62 -13.06 -4.53
N VAL A 213 -11.32 -13.23 -4.30
CA VAL A 213 -10.27 -12.38 -4.87
C VAL A 213 -9.29 -13.26 -5.62
N GLN A 214 -9.22 -13.09 -6.92
CA GLN A 214 -8.27 -13.75 -7.81
C GLN A 214 -7.25 -12.73 -8.27
N THR A 215 -6.01 -12.87 -7.81
CA THR A 215 -4.84 -12.12 -8.29
C THR A 215 -3.96 -13.01 -9.15
N LYS A 216 -2.94 -12.43 -9.76
CA LYS A 216 -1.96 -13.14 -10.59
C LYS A 216 -1.23 -14.31 -9.89
N ASP A 217 -1.11 -14.27 -8.56
CA ASP A 217 -0.35 -15.23 -7.74
C ASP A 217 -1.19 -16.01 -6.73
N ALA A 218 -2.39 -15.53 -6.38
CA ALA A 218 -3.18 -16.16 -5.35
C ALA A 218 -4.69 -16.07 -5.61
N VAL A 219 -5.44 -16.95 -4.95
CA VAL A 219 -6.90 -16.89 -4.88
C VAL A 219 -7.31 -16.95 -3.41
N LEU A 220 -8.06 -15.94 -2.97
CA LEU A 220 -8.75 -15.93 -1.68
C LEU A 220 -10.23 -16.23 -1.91
N ILE A 221 -10.77 -17.17 -1.14
CA ILE A 221 -12.21 -17.38 -1.00
C ILE A 221 -12.49 -17.38 0.49
N ALA A 222 -13.29 -16.44 0.96
CA ALA A 222 -13.66 -16.31 2.37
C ALA A 222 -15.14 -16.00 2.50
N ASP A 223 -15.73 -16.40 3.62
CA ASP A 223 -17.00 -15.82 4.05
C ASP A 223 -16.78 -14.32 4.34
N ARG A 224 -17.68 -13.47 3.86
CA ARG A 224 -17.60 -12.00 3.99
C ARG A 224 -17.65 -11.55 5.45
N HIS A 225 -18.22 -12.35 6.34
CA HIS A 225 -18.24 -12.10 7.78
C HIS A 225 -17.02 -12.64 8.53
N ALA A 226 -16.13 -13.39 7.86
CA ALA A 226 -14.91 -13.94 8.43
C ALA A 226 -13.62 -13.30 7.85
N VAL A 227 -13.72 -12.21 7.09
CA VAL A 227 -12.60 -11.58 6.38
C VAL A 227 -11.47 -11.14 7.32
N GLN A 228 -11.78 -10.81 8.58
CA GLN A 228 -10.76 -10.45 9.58
C GLN A 228 -9.73 -11.58 9.81
N ASP A 229 -10.11 -12.84 9.57
CA ASP A 229 -9.23 -14.00 9.73
C ASP A 229 -8.22 -14.17 8.58
N VAL A 230 -8.30 -13.38 7.50
CA VAL A 230 -7.30 -13.37 6.42
C VAL A 230 -5.89 -13.11 6.95
N LYS A 231 -5.76 -12.28 8.00
CA LYS A 231 -4.46 -12.02 8.67
C LYS A 231 -3.80 -13.32 9.17
N LYS A 232 -4.58 -14.26 9.70
CA LYS A 232 -4.08 -15.57 10.18
C LYS A 232 -3.51 -16.40 9.03
N VAL A 233 -4.12 -16.32 7.85
CA VAL A 233 -3.62 -16.98 6.64
C VAL A 233 -2.31 -16.35 6.19
N VAL A 234 -2.21 -15.02 6.20
CA VAL A 234 -0.95 -14.31 5.87
C VAL A 234 0.17 -14.68 6.85
N GLU A 235 -0.12 -14.78 8.15
CA GLU A 235 0.83 -15.24 9.17
C GLU A 235 1.31 -16.68 8.91
N LYS A 236 0.42 -17.56 8.45
CA LYS A 236 0.80 -18.93 8.07
C LYS A 236 1.69 -18.95 6.82
N ILE A 237 1.37 -18.16 5.80
CA ILE A 237 2.18 -18.03 4.57
C ILE A 237 3.60 -17.55 4.93
N LYS A 238 3.71 -16.57 5.84
CA LYS A 238 4.98 -16.10 6.41
C LYS A 238 5.75 -17.23 7.10
N ALA A 239 5.10 -17.96 8.01
CA ALA A 239 5.72 -19.04 8.76
C ALA A 239 6.22 -20.19 7.87
N ASP A 240 5.55 -20.40 6.73
CA ASP A 240 5.92 -21.43 5.75
C ASP A 240 7.03 -20.97 4.79
N GLY A 241 7.55 -19.75 4.96
CA GLY A 241 8.62 -19.20 4.13
C GLY A 241 8.20 -18.93 2.68
N ARG A 242 6.90 -18.80 2.41
CA ARG A 242 6.39 -18.52 1.07
C ARG A 242 6.46 -17.03 0.77
N HIS A 243 6.37 -16.66 -0.51
CA HIS A 243 6.63 -15.30 -0.96
C HIS A 243 5.38 -14.44 -1.21
N GLU A 244 4.17 -15.02 -1.29
CA GLU A 244 2.95 -14.29 -1.67
C GLU A 244 2.58 -13.15 -0.71
N HIS A 245 3.10 -13.18 0.52
CA HIS A 245 2.84 -12.15 1.53
C HIS A 245 3.70 -10.88 1.38
N HIS A 246 4.78 -10.91 0.58
CA HIS A 246 5.71 -9.78 0.44
C HIS A 246 6.16 -9.53 -1.00
N MET A 247 6.09 -10.54 -1.87
CA MET A 247 6.41 -10.41 -3.29
C MET A 247 5.19 -10.79 -4.12
N HIS A 248 4.60 -9.78 -4.73
CA HIS A 248 3.63 -9.98 -5.80
C HIS A 248 4.37 -10.45 -7.07
N ARG A 249 3.73 -11.32 -7.86
CA ARG A 249 4.23 -11.78 -9.17
C ARG A 249 4.66 -10.63 -10.09
N GLU A 250 3.91 -9.52 -10.07
CA GLU A 250 4.23 -8.29 -10.79
C GLU A 250 4.87 -7.27 -9.86
N VAL A 251 6.07 -6.80 -10.23
CA VAL A 251 6.92 -5.97 -9.39
C VAL A 251 7.30 -4.70 -10.12
N TYR A 252 7.02 -3.56 -9.48
CA TYR A 252 7.32 -2.24 -10.01
C TYR A 252 8.73 -1.76 -9.64
N ARG A 253 9.35 -1.04 -10.57
CA ARG A 253 10.68 -0.44 -10.46
C ARG A 253 10.67 0.97 -11.06
N PRO A 254 11.64 1.85 -10.72
CA PRO A 254 11.76 3.17 -11.33
C PRO A 254 11.71 3.12 -12.87
N TRP A 255 12.45 2.18 -13.47
CA TRP A 255 12.52 1.96 -14.91
C TRP A 255 11.26 1.35 -15.55
N GLY A 256 10.30 0.85 -14.77
CA GLY A 256 9.13 0.14 -15.29
C GLY A 256 8.65 -0.98 -14.37
N LYS A 257 8.52 -2.21 -14.89
CA LYS A 257 8.08 -3.37 -14.11
C LYS A 257 8.53 -4.69 -14.72
N TYR A 258 8.49 -5.75 -13.92
CA TYR A 258 8.52 -7.12 -14.44
C TYR A 258 7.39 -7.97 -13.83
N ASP A 259 6.91 -8.96 -14.58
CA ASP A 259 5.92 -9.96 -14.16
C ASP A 259 6.54 -11.36 -14.34
N SER A 260 6.64 -12.14 -13.27
CA SER A 260 7.15 -13.52 -13.31
C SER A 260 6.06 -14.46 -13.82
N ILE A 261 6.06 -14.76 -15.12
CA ILE A 261 4.97 -15.49 -15.78
C ILE A 261 5.01 -16.98 -15.48
N ASP A 262 6.19 -17.59 -15.49
CA ASP A 262 6.37 -19.03 -15.32
C ASP A 262 7.74 -19.35 -14.71
N ALA A 263 7.84 -20.48 -14.02
CA ALA A 263 9.09 -20.95 -13.45
C ALA A 263 9.08 -22.47 -13.29
N GLY A 264 10.26 -23.07 -13.46
CA GLY A 264 10.51 -24.49 -13.21
C GLY A 264 11.91 -24.71 -12.65
N GLU A 265 12.29 -25.97 -12.48
CA GLU A 265 13.58 -26.34 -11.86
C GLU A 265 14.81 -25.74 -12.57
N ARG A 266 14.70 -25.47 -13.87
CA ARG A 266 15.83 -25.06 -14.72
C ARG A 266 15.58 -23.78 -15.50
N TYR A 267 14.42 -23.14 -15.31
CA TYR A 267 14.06 -21.94 -16.05
C TYR A 267 13.18 -20.99 -15.26
N GLN A 268 13.21 -19.71 -15.62
CA GLN A 268 12.28 -18.69 -15.16
C GLN A 268 11.93 -17.77 -16.33
N VAL A 269 10.65 -17.47 -16.50
CA VAL A 269 10.14 -16.59 -17.55
C VAL A 269 9.60 -15.32 -16.93
N LYS A 270 10.09 -14.18 -17.38
CA LYS A 270 9.60 -12.87 -16.97
C LYS A 270 9.12 -12.09 -18.19
N ARG A 271 8.03 -11.33 -18.03
CA ARG A 271 7.73 -10.21 -18.92
C ARG A 271 8.30 -8.95 -18.29
N ILE A 272 9.12 -8.21 -19.02
CA ILE A 272 9.70 -6.96 -18.56
C ILE A 272 9.12 -5.84 -19.41
N THR A 273 8.62 -4.80 -18.75
CA THR A 273 8.14 -3.56 -19.38
C THR A 273 9.03 -2.42 -18.94
N VAL A 274 9.74 -1.79 -19.89
CA VAL A 274 10.64 -0.66 -19.62
C VAL A 274 10.02 0.64 -20.16
N LYS A 275 9.93 1.66 -19.31
CA LYS A 275 9.40 2.99 -19.68
C LYS A 275 10.28 3.66 -20.76
N PRO A 276 9.72 4.56 -21.58
CA PRO A 276 10.51 5.35 -22.54
C PRO A 276 11.68 6.06 -21.88
N GLY A 277 12.89 5.94 -22.44
CA GLY A 277 14.12 6.59 -21.96
C GLY A 277 14.81 5.91 -20.77
N GLU A 278 14.15 4.95 -20.12
CA GLU A 278 14.67 4.21 -18.98
C GLU A 278 15.46 2.96 -19.41
N GLY A 279 16.15 2.34 -18.45
CA GLY A 279 16.89 1.10 -18.68
C GLY A 279 17.20 0.36 -17.39
N LEU A 280 17.60 -0.89 -17.51
CA LEU A 280 18.11 -1.67 -16.40
C LEU A 280 19.59 -1.31 -16.16
N SER A 281 20.04 -1.43 -14.90
CA SER A 281 21.43 -1.24 -14.51
C SER A 281 22.34 -2.28 -15.19
N VAL A 282 23.61 -1.93 -15.43
CA VAL A 282 24.58 -2.85 -16.04
C VAL A 282 24.82 -4.00 -15.08
N GLN A 283 24.61 -5.23 -15.55
CA GLN A 283 24.60 -6.41 -14.71
C GLN A 283 25.27 -7.62 -15.35
N MET A 284 25.58 -8.62 -14.53
CA MET A 284 26.08 -9.93 -14.92
C MET A 284 25.54 -10.97 -13.93
N HIS A 285 25.39 -12.21 -14.38
CA HIS A 285 25.05 -13.34 -13.53
C HIS A 285 25.98 -14.53 -13.83
N HIS A 286 26.39 -15.27 -12.80
CA HIS A 286 27.39 -16.32 -12.93
C HIS A 286 26.80 -17.68 -13.34
N HIS A 287 25.53 -17.95 -13.03
CA HIS A 287 24.99 -19.32 -13.06
C HIS A 287 23.85 -19.54 -14.06
N ARG A 288 23.47 -18.49 -14.79
CA ARG A 288 22.39 -18.54 -15.79
C ARG A 288 22.78 -17.88 -17.11
N ALA A 289 22.10 -18.28 -18.16
CA ALA A 289 22.01 -17.54 -19.41
C ALA A 289 20.59 -16.99 -19.56
N GLU A 290 20.44 -16.00 -20.42
CA GLU A 290 19.14 -15.39 -20.69
C GLU A 290 18.87 -15.36 -22.19
N HIS A 291 17.60 -15.47 -22.56
CA HIS A 291 17.12 -15.23 -23.91
C HIS A 291 16.02 -14.18 -23.84
N TRP A 292 16.22 -13.07 -24.53
CA TRP A 292 15.26 -11.99 -24.58
C TRP A 292 14.58 -11.94 -25.95
N VAL A 293 13.26 -11.82 -25.96
CA VAL A 293 12.45 -11.63 -27.17
C VAL A 293 11.68 -10.33 -27.03
N VAL A 294 11.85 -9.39 -27.96
CA VAL A 294 11.11 -8.12 -27.94
C VAL A 294 9.69 -8.39 -28.43
N VAL A 295 8.70 -8.05 -27.59
CA VAL A 295 7.28 -8.20 -27.91
C VAL A 295 6.73 -6.92 -28.53
N ALA A 296 7.12 -5.76 -28.00
CA ALA A 296 6.67 -4.45 -28.50
C ALA A 296 7.75 -3.38 -28.28
N GLY A 297 7.89 -2.45 -29.22
CA GLY A 297 8.84 -1.34 -29.13
C GLY A 297 10.25 -1.67 -29.64
N THR A 298 11.26 -0.99 -29.10
CA THR A 298 12.67 -1.15 -29.53
C THR A 298 13.56 -1.27 -28.31
N ALA A 299 14.36 -2.34 -28.25
CA ALA A 299 15.36 -2.54 -27.22
C ALA A 299 16.74 -2.11 -27.73
N ARG A 300 17.48 -1.38 -26.90
CA ARG A 300 18.93 -1.22 -27.05
C ARG A 300 19.60 -2.12 -26.02
N VAL A 301 20.26 -3.17 -26.51
CA VAL A 301 20.93 -4.16 -25.67
C VAL A 301 22.43 -4.01 -25.83
N THR A 302 23.15 -3.87 -24.72
CA THR A 302 24.61 -3.87 -24.71
C THR A 302 25.09 -5.19 -24.11
N ILE A 303 26.01 -5.90 -24.77
CA ILE A 303 26.63 -7.14 -24.26
C ILE A 303 28.14 -7.03 -24.41
N ASN A 304 28.89 -7.10 -23.30
CA ASN A 304 30.35 -6.95 -23.29
C ASN A 304 30.84 -5.69 -24.04
N GLY A 305 30.07 -4.61 -23.99
CA GLY A 305 30.35 -3.34 -24.68
C GLY A 305 29.84 -3.25 -26.13
N GLU A 306 29.35 -4.34 -26.73
CA GLU A 306 28.73 -4.31 -28.06
C GLU A 306 27.25 -3.94 -27.98
N VAL A 307 26.84 -2.90 -28.71
CA VAL A 307 25.45 -2.40 -28.71
C VAL A 307 24.69 -2.97 -29.90
N LYS A 308 23.48 -3.49 -29.65
CA LYS A 308 22.52 -3.96 -30.66
C LYS A 308 21.16 -3.31 -30.43
N LEU A 309 20.50 -2.92 -31.52
CA LEU A 309 19.09 -2.52 -31.51
C LEU A 309 18.25 -3.71 -31.96
N LEU A 310 17.17 -3.99 -31.24
CA LEU A 310 16.22 -5.06 -31.52
C LEU A 310 14.82 -4.46 -31.62
N GLY A 311 14.12 -4.76 -32.71
CA GLY A 311 12.70 -4.46 -32.91
C GLY A 311 11.80 -5.63 -32.52
N GLU A 312 10.50 -5.45 -32.73
CA GLU A 312 9.48 -6.46 -32.42
C GLU A 312 9.78 -7.81 -33.10
N ASN A 313 9.59 -8.89 -32.33
CA ASN A 313 9.85 -10.27 -32.70
C ASN A 313 11.32 -10.62 -32.96
N GLU A 314 12.26 -9.68 -32.79
CA GLU A 314 13.68 -9.99 -32.73
C GLU A 314 14.08 -10.49 -31.34
N SER A 315 15.18 -11.25 -31.28
CA SER A 315 15.64 -11.85 -30.03
C SER A 315 17.15 -11.84 -29.90
N ILE A 316 17.62 -11.97 -28.65
CA ILE A 316 19.04 -12.01 -28.34
C ILE A 316 19.31 -13.00 -27.21
N TYR A 317 20.43 -13.71 -27.33
CA TYR A 317 20.96 -14.60 -26.31
C TYR A 317 22.04 -13.88 -25.50
N ILE A 318 21.91 -13.91 -24.17
CA ILE A 318 22.86 -13.38 -23.21
C ILE A 318 23.63 -14.56 -22.59
N PRO A 319 24.93 -14.74 -22.93
CA PRO A 319 25.73 -15.83 -22.39
C PRO A 319 25.97 -15.72 -20.88
N LEU A 320 26.26 -16.87 -20.25
CA LEU A 320 26.76 -16.93 -18.86
C LEU A 320 27.98 -16.01 -18.67
N GLY A 321 27.99 -15.21 -17.59
CA GLY A 321 29.11 -14.33 -17.25
C GLY A 321 29.31 -13.14 -18.19
N ALA A 322 28.42 -12.90 -19.15
CA ALA A 322 28.46 -11.70 -19.98
C ALA A 322 27.92 -10.50 -19.20
N THR A 323 28.64 -9.38 -19.25
CA THR A 323 28.10 -8.10 -18.78
C THR A 323 27.09 -7.59 -19.79
N HIS A 324 25.90 -7.23 -19.32
CA HIS A 324 24.83 -6.82 -20.22
C HIS A 324 23.94 -5.73 -19.61
N CYS A 325 23.24 -5.02 -20.49
CA CYS A 325 22.35 -3.92 -20.14
C CYS A 325 21.21 -3.82 -21.16
N LEU A 326 20.02 -3.48 -20.68
CA LEU A 326 18.81 -3.27 -21.46
C LEU A 326 18.34 -1.83 -21.32
N GLU A 327 18.09 -1.15 -22.44
CA GLU A 327 17.54 0.20 -22.44
C GLU A 327 16.39 0.33 -23.45
N ASN A 328 15.44 1.21 -23.14
CA ASN A 328 14.39 1.62 -24.05
C ASN A 328 14.71 3.02 -24.65
N PRO A 329 15.34 3.10 -25.83
CA PRO A 329 15.59 4.39 -26.50
C PRO A 329 14.34 4.99 -27.14
N GLY A 330 13.21 4.27 -27.13
CA GLY A 330 11.98 4.65 -27.81
C GLY A 330 11.14 5.68 -27.05
N LYS A 331 9.97 5.97 -27.63
CA LYS A 331 8.95 6.88 -27.05
C LYS A 331 7.71 6.15 -26.54
N ILE A 332 7.65 4.83 -26.70
CA ILE A 332 6.59 3.95 -26.18
C ILE A 332 7.22 2.93 -25.22
N PRO A 333 6.43 2.32 -24.31
CA PRO A 333 6.93 1.23 -23.48
C PRO A 333 7.55 0.11 -24.32
N LEU A 334 8.68 -0.40 -23.87
CA LEU A 334 9.34 -1.59 -24.41
C LEU A 334 8.85 -2.78 -23.62
N ASP A 335 8.24 -3.76 -24.29
CA ASP A 335 7.88 -5.05 -23.69
C ASP A 335 8.80 -6.14 -24.23
N LEU A 336 9.36 -6.95 -23.33
CA LEU A 336 10.10 -8.16 -23.70
C LEU A 336 9.70 -9.36 -22.85
N ILE A 337 9.93 -10.55 -23.39
CA ILE A 337 9.97 -11.81 -22.63
C ILE A 337 11.43 -12.18 -22.40
N GLU A 338 11.80 -12.35 -21.14
CA GLU A 338 13.07 -12.87 -20.69
C GLU A 338 12.88 -14.33 -20.25
N VAL A 339 13.64 -15.23 -20.85
CA VAL A 339 13.75 -16.62 -20.43
C VAL A 339 15.13 -16.82 -19.82
N ARG A 340 15.18 -17.01 -18.51
CA ARG A 340 16.39 -17.40 -17.78
C ARG A 340 16.51 -18.91 -17.79
N SER A 341 17.71 -19.43 -18.01
CA SER A 341 18.01 -20.86 -17.98
C SER A 341 19.34 -21.11 -17.27
N GLY A 342 19.36 -21.99 -16.27
CA GLY A 342 20.54 -22.18 -15.43
C GLY A 342 20.35 -23.21 -14.33
N SER A 343 21.41 -23.44 -13.56
CA SER A 343 21.36 -24.25 -12.33
C SER A 343 20.96 -23.44 -11.10
N TYR A 344 21.02 -22.12 -11.19
CA TYR A 344 20.67 -21.18 -10.13
C TYR A 344 20.11 -19.90 -10.76
N LEU A 345 18.95 -19.45 -10.29
CA LEU A 345 18.13 -18.42 -10.97
C LEU A 345 17.74 -17.25 -10.07
N GLU A 346 18.18 -17.28 -8.82
CA GLU A 346 17.85 -16.26 -7.82
C GLU A 346 18.52 -14.91 -8.11
N GLU A 347 17.99 -13.85 -7.50
CA GLU A 347 18.43 -12.48 -7.74
C GLU A 347 19.78 -12.14 -7.09
N ASP A 348 20.26 -12.92 -6.13
CA ASP A 348 21.57 -12.77 -5.48
C ASP A 348 22.75 -13.22 -6.35
N ASP A 349 22.49 -13.92 -7.46
CA ASP A 349 23.49 -14.19 -8.51
C ASP A 349 23.83 -12.94 -9.34
N VAL A 350 23.07 -11.85 -9.19
CA VAL A 350 23.22 -10.63 -10.00
C VAL A 350 24.29 -9.71 -9.43
N VAL A 351 25.37 -9.52 -10.18
CA VAL A 351 26.40 -8.52 -9.92
C VAL A 351 26.07 -7.25 -10.70
N ARG A 352 25.97 -6.10 -10.01
CA ARG A 352 25.70 -4.79 -10.63
C ARG A 352 26.97 -3.96 -10.69
N PHE A 353 27.29 -3.42 -11.87
CA PHE A 353 28.53 -2.65 -12.11
C PHE A 353 28.30 -1.15 -12.17
N GLU A 354 27.17 -0.72 -12.76
CA GLU A 354 26.76 0.68 -12.83
C GLU A 354 25.29 0.75 -12.50
N ASP A 355 24.97 1.45 -11.42
CA ASP A 355 23.59 1.60 -11.00
C ASP A 355 23.05 2.97 -11.35
N ARG A 356 22.01 2.97 -12.18
CA ARG A 356 21.25 4.16 -12.52
C ARG A 356 20.32 4.62 -11.38
N TYR A 357 20.10 3.78 -10.36
CA TYR A 357 19.08 3.98 -9.32
C TYR A 357 19.54 3.63 -7.89
N GLY A 358 20.85 3.70 -7.61
CA GLY A 358 21.40 3.68 -6.24
C GLY A 358 21.04 2.46 -5.37
N ARG A 359 21.34 1.24 -5.83
CA ARG A 359 21.08 -0.05 -5.15
C ARG A 359 22.36 -0.87 -4.94
N VAL A 360 23.52 -0.24 -4.96
CA VAL A 360 24.83 -0.87 -4.64
C VAL A 360 25.11 -0.73 -3.16
#